data_AF-A0A963ARH8-F1
#
_entry.id   AF-A0A963ARH8-F1
#
_cell.length_a   1.000
_cell.length_b   1.000
_cell.length_c   1.000
_cell.angle_alpha   90.00
_cell.angle_beta   90.00
_cell.angle_gamma   90.00
#
_symmetry.space_group_name_H-M   'P 1'
#
loop_
_entity.id
_entity.type
_entity.pdbx_description
1 polymer ?
#
loop_
_entity_poly.entity_id
_entity_poly.type
_entity_poly.pdbx_seq_one_letter_code
_entity_poly.pdbx_strand_id
1 'polypeptide(L)'
;MGQEIADSHFQAADFDAFRQRLRRETLLLKQWFEDGFFSVGEHFIGFELEAWLVDEQAHPAPINQSVLERLNDPLVVPELARFNLEFNGTPQRLTGAALSRLAEELERTWKRCNQLAGESNARLAMIGILPTVAESDLNPGNMSSMLRYLALDEQLNLLRGGSPVQIDISGRDRLHFSHKDVML
;
A
#
# COMPACT_ATOMS: atom_id res chain seq x y z
N MET A 1 0.43 4.53 -6.72
CA MET A 1 -0.58 3.49 -7.05
C MET A 1 -0.07 2.33 -7.89
N GLY A 2 0.09 1.15 -7.26
CA GLY A 2 0.42 -0.09 -7.94
C GLY A 2 -0.72 -0.57 -8.84
N GLN A 3 -0.43 -0.85 -10.11
CA GLN A 3 -1.41 -1.40 -11.04
C GLN A 3 -1.64 -2.89 -10.74
N GLU A 4 -2.90 -3.32 -10.76
CA GLU A 4 -3.23 -4.74 -10.69
C GLU A 4 -2.71 -5.48 -11.93
N ILE A 5 -2.31 -6.74 -11.74
CA ILE A 5 -1.77 -7.59 -12.81
C ILE A 5 -2.82 -8.63 -13.25
N ALA A 6 -2.72 -9.08 -14.49
CA ALA A 6 -3.65 -10.06 -15.07
C ALA A 6 -3.25 -11.52 -14.76
N ASP A 7 -2.00 -11.75 -14.38
CA ASP A 7 -1.43 -13.08 -14.12
C ASP A 7 -0.42 -12.99 -12.98
N SER A 8 -0.35 -14.03 -12.16
CA SER A 8 0.59 -14.16 -11.04
C SER A 8 1.75 -15.11 -11.34
N HIS A 9 1.70 -15.86 -12.45
CA HIS A 9 2.73 -16.80 -12.84
C HIS A 9 3.63 -16.25 -13.94
N PHE A 10 4.94 -16.32 -13.71
CA PHE A 10 5.95 -15.78 -14.62
C PHE A 10 6.89 -16.87 -15.12
N GLN A 11 7.19 -16.85 -16.40
CA GLN A 11 8.17 -17.72 -17.04
C GLN A 11 9.54 -17.02 -17.12
N ALA A 12 10.60 -17.79 -17.36
CA ALA A 12 11.96 -17.24 -17.53
C ALA A 12 12.03 -16.11 -18.59
N ALA A 13 11.25 -16.24 -19.67
CA ALA A 13 11.15 -15.23 -20.72
C ALA A 13 10.58 -13.89 -20.22
N ASP A 14 9.66 -13.91 -19.24
CA ASP A 14 9.08 -12.70 -18.64
C ASP A 14 10.14 -11.96 -17.83
N PHE A 15 10.98 -12.67 -17.08
CA PHE A 15 12.09 -12.09 -16.34
C PHE A 15 13.19 -11.52 -17.26
N ASP A 16 13.47 -12.18 -18.38
CA ASP A 16 14.36 -11.65 -19.41
C ASP A 16 13.80 -10.35 -20.03
N ALA A 17 12.52 -10.36 -20.40
CA ALA A 17 11.83 -9.20 -20.94
C ALA A 17 11.79 -8.03 -19.95
N PHE A 18 11.48 -8.30 -18.68
CA PHE A 18 11.50 -7.31 -17.60
C PHE A 18 12.88 -6.65 -17.46
N ARG A 19 13.96 -7.45 -17.39
CA ARG A 19 15.34 -6.93 -17.29
C ARG A 19 15.71 -6.05 -18.49
N GLN A 20 15.34 -6.45 -19.70
CA GLN A 20 15.60 -5.66 -20.91
C GLN A 20 14.84 -4.33 -20.88
N ARG A 21 13.55 -4.34 -20.50
CA ARG A 21 12.72 -3.13 -20.40
C ARG A 21 13.22 -2.21 -19.30
N LEU A 22 13.50 -2.74 -18.12
CA LEU A 22 14.05 -1.98 -16.99
C LEU A 22 15.35 -1.27 -17.38
N ARG A 23 16.27 -1.98 -18.05
CA ARG A 23 17.52 -1.37 -18.54
C ARG A 23 17.25 -0.26 -19.55
N ARG A 24 16.37 -0.51 -20.53
CA ARG A 24 16.01 0.47 -21.56
C ARG A 24 15.39 1.74 -20.96
N GLU A 25 14.43 1.57 -20.06
CA GLU A 25 13.73 2.69 -19.42
C GLU A 25 14.63 3.46 -18.46
N THR A 26 15.52 2.77 -17.75
CA THR A 26 16.55 3.43 -16.91
C THR A 26 17.51 4.26 -17.76
N LEU A 27 17.94 3.76 -18.92
CA LEU A 27 18.78 4.52 -19.85
C LEU A 27 18.06 5.72 -20.44
N LEU A 28 16.78 5.57 -20.80
CA LEU A 28 15.95 6.66 -21.28
C LEU A 28 15.77 7.74 -20.21
N LEU A 29 15.48 7.34 -18.96
CA LEU A 29 15.37 8.25 -17.83
C LEU A 29 16.68 9.02 -17.61
N LYS A 30 17.83 8.33 -17.66
CA LYS A 30 19.15 8.97 -17.58
C LYS A 30 19.33 10.00 -18.69
N GLN A 31 18.99 9.64 -19.94
CA GLN A 31 19.08 10.56 -21.07
C GLN A 31 18.19 11.80 -20.85
N TRP A 32 16.97 11.64 -20.35
CA TRP A 32 16.08 12.77 -20.06
C TRP A 32 16.65 13.74 -19.01
N PHE A 33 17.42 13.24 -18.04
CA PHE A 33 18.16 14.11 -17.13
C PHE A 33 19.31 14.85 -17.83
N GLU A 34 20.07 14.16 -18.68
CA GLU A 34 21.20 14.75 -19.44
C GLU A 34 20.71 15.81 -20.45
N ASP A 35 19.56 15.56 -21.08
CA ASP A 35 18.94 16.44 -22.08
C ASP A 35 18.12 17.58 -21.47
N GLY A 36 17.98 17.63 -20.14
CA GLY A 36 17.17 18.65 -19.45
C GLY A 36 15.68 18.58 -19.79
N PHE A 37 15.16 17.38 -20.06
CA PHE A 37 13.78 17.15 -20.51
C PHE A 37 12.73 17.51 -19.45
N PHE A 38 13.09 17.43 -18.17
CA PHE A 38 12.18 17.71 -17.06
C PHE A 38 12.02 19.22 -16.82
N SER A 39 10.76 19.64 -16.65
CA SER A 39 10.41 21.01 -16.25
C SER A 39 11.05 21.38 -14.91
N VAL A 40 11.79 22.50 -14.89
CA VAL A 40 12.22 23.22 -13.68
C VAL A 40 11.18 24.24 -13.20
N GLY A 41 9.96 24.21 -13.75
CA GLY A 41 8.86 25.11 -13.43
C GLY A 41 8.12 24.77 -12.13
N GLU A 42 6.80 24.96 -12.15
CA GLU A 42 5.94 24.91 -10.97
C GLU A 42 6.02 23.58 -10.21
N HIS A 43 6.13 23.68 -8.88
CA HIS A 43 6.12 22.52 -8.01
C HIS A 43 4.69 22.03 -7.75
N PHE A 44 4.52 20.72 -7.73
CA PHE A 44 3.28 20.06 -7.33
C PHE A 44 3.53 19.21 -6.08
N ILE A 45 2.47 19.00 -5.31
CA ILE A 45 2.46 18.18 -4.11
C ILE A 45 1.20 17.31 -4.11
N GLY A 46 1.32 16.06 -3.66
CA GLY A 46 0.21 15.17 -3.36
C GLY A 46 0.46 14.51 -2.00
N PHE A 47 -0.42 13.60 -1.59
CA PHE A 47 -0.22 12.76 -0.42
C PHE A 47 -0.60 11.32 -0.74
N GLU A 48 0.02 10.39 -0.03
CA GLU A 48 -0.45 9.03 0.16
C GLU A 48 -0.51 8.81 1.68
N LEU A 49 -1.57 8.17 2.17
CA LEU A 49 -1.78 7.88 3.58
C LEU A 49 -2.41 6.49 3.73
N GLU A 50 -1.73 5.60 4.42
CA GLU A 50 -2.29 4.32 4.82
C GLU A 50 -3.04 4.43 6.16
N ALA A 51 -4.18 3.76 6.24
CA ALA A 51 -5.02 3.71 7.42
C ALA A 51 -5.45 2.28 7.74
N TRP A 52 -5.72 2.04 9.02
CA TRP A 52 -6.27 0.79 9.52
C TRP A 52 -7.79 0.88 9.63
N LEU A 53 -8.48 -0.20 9.30
CA LEU A 53 -9.85 -0.47 9.70
C LEU A 53 -9.80 -1.28 10.98
N VAL A 54 -10.47 -0.78 12.03
CA VAL A 54 -10.49 -1.43 13.34
C VAL A 54 -11.90 -1.54 13.90
N ASP A 55 -12.15 -2.60 14.67
CA ASP A 55 -13.42 -2.80 15.38
C ASP A 55 -13.55 -1.88 16.63
N GLU A 56 -14.64 -2.06 17.38
CA GLU A 56 -14.91 -1.32 18.63
C GLU A 56 -13.85 -1.54 19.71
N GLN A 57 -13.17 -2.69 19.70
CA GLN A 57 -12.08 -3.05 20.61
C GLN A 57 -10.70 -2.67 20.05
N ALA A 58 -10.67 -1.98 18.90
CA ALA A 58 -9.51 -1.59 18.15
C ALA A 58 -8.69 -2.75 17.54
N HIS A 59 -9.24 -3.96 17.38
CA HIS A 59 -8.60 -5.04 16.62
C HIS A 59 -8.74 -4.81 15.11
N PRO A 60 -7.86 -5.38 14.27
CA PRO A 60 -8.01 -5.29 12.82
C PRO A 60 -9.36 -5.80 12.32
N ALA A 61 -10.03 -5.03 11.46
CA ALA A 61 -11.31 -5.39 10.85
C ALA A 61 -11.11 -5.71 9.35
N PRO A 62 -11.15 -6.99 8.92
CA PRO A 62 -10.79 -7.42 7.56
C PRO A 62 -11.91 -7.18 6.52
N ILE A 63 -12.33 -5.92 6.41
CA ILE A 63 -13.51 -5.47 5.64
C ILE A 63 -13.20 -4.43 4.57
N ASN A 64 -11.94 -4.24 4.17
CA ASN A 64 -11.56 -3.18 3.21
C ASN A 64 -12.34 -3.27 1.90
N GLN A 65 -12.51 -4.46 1.33
CA GLN A 65 -13.20 -4.67 0.06
C GLN A 65 -14.64 -4.17 0.11
N SER A 66 -15.40 -4.50 1.16
CA SER A 66 -16.79 -4.06 1.28
C SER A 66 -16.90 -2.56 1.50
N VAL A 67 -15.95 -1.96 2.23
CA VAL A 67 -15.89 -0.50 2.41
C VAL A 67 -15.56 0.19 1.08
N LEU A 68 -14.60 -0.33 0.33
CA LEU A 68 -14.15 0.21 -0.96
C LEU A 68 -15.23 0.14 -2.04
N GLU A 69 -15.93 -0.98 -2.17
CA GLU A 69 -17.03 -1.15 -3.13
C GLU A 69 -18.15 -0.12 -2.89
N ARG A 70 -18.44 0.16 -1.62
CA ARG A 70 -19.47 1.12 -1.23
C ARG A 70 -18.99 2.57 -1.36
N LEU A 71 -17.73 2.82 -1.06
CA LEU A 71 -17.12 4.13 -1.20
C LEU A 71 -17.01 4.53 -2.68
N ASN A 72 -16.63 3.58 -3.55
CA ASN A 72 -16.51 3.76 -5.00
C ASN A 72 -15.77 5.06 -5.36
N ASP A 73 -14.62 5.27 -4.72
CA ASP A 73 -13.78 6.44 -4.89
C ASP A 73 -12.39 5.99 -5.35
N PRO A 74 -11.91 6.39 -6.55
CA PRO A 74 -10.63 5.95 -7.06
C PRO A 74 -9.43 6.46 -6.25
N LEU A 75 -9.64 7.43 -5.36
CA LEU A 75 -8.61 7.95 -4.45
C LEU A 75 -8.43 7.10 -3.19
N VAL A 76 -9.25 6.05 -3.00
CA VAL A 76 -9.07 5.11 -1.89
C VAL A 76 -9.01 3.69 -2.45
N VAL A 77 -7.92 2.99 -2.15
CA VAL A 77 -7.66 1.65 -2.71
C VAL A 77 -7.29 0.65 -1.60
N PRO A 78 -7.36 -0.66 -1.88
CA PRO A 78 -6.92 -1.65 -0.91
C PRO A 78 -5.39 -1.67 -0.80
N GLU A 79 -4.91 -1.81 0.43
CA GLU A 79 -3.52 -2.17 0.71
C GLU A 79 -3.34 -3.70 0.87
N LEU A 80 -2.13 -4.16 1.18
CA LEU A 80 -1.78 -5.57 1.31
C LEU A 80 -2.77 -6.32 2.20
N ALA A 81 -3.08 -5.79 3.38
CA ALA A 81 -4.01 -6.43 4.30
C ALA A 81 -5.45 -5.99 4.09
N ARG A 82 -6.39 -6.90 4.35
CA ARG A 82 -7.85 -6.70 4.28
C ARG A 82 -8.38 -5.69 5.28
N PHE A 83 -7.55 -5.25 6.21
CA PHE A 83 -7.84 -4.22 7.20
C PHE A 83 -7.05 -2.92 6.95
N ASN A 84 -6.38 -2.78 5.79
CA ASN A 84 -5.71 -1.54 5.40
C ASN A 84 -6.33 -0.93 4.14
N LEU A 85 -6.32 0.41 4.12
CA LEU A 85 -6.75 1.26 3.02
C LEU A 85 -5.66 2.30 2.75
N GLU A 86 -5.41 2.62 1.48
CA GLU A 86 -4.55 3.74 1.09
C GLU A 86 -5.39 4.88 0.54
N PHE A 87 -5.22 6.07 1.11
CA PHE A 87 -5.81 7.33 0.67
C PHE A 87 -4.81 8.10 -0.17
N ASN A 88 -5.23 8.52 -1.36
CA ASN A 88 -4.43 9.24 -2.33
C ASN A 88 -4.97 10.66 -2.52
N GLY A 89 -4.06 11.62 -2.58
CA GLY A 89 -4.37 13.02 -2.84
C GLY A 89 -4.20 13.38 -4.31
N THR A 90 -5.13 14.18 -4.83
CA THR A 90 -5.02 14.81 -6.15
C THR A 90 -3.83 15.76 -6.14
N PRO A 91 -2.89 15.68 -7.10
CA PRO A 91 -1.76 16.59 -7.17
C PRO A 91 -2.20 18.07 -7.23
N GLN A 92 -1.71 18.86 -6.29
CA GLN A 92 -1.97 20.30 -6.17
C GLN A 92 -0.71 21.09 -6.53
N ARG A 93 -0.88 22.22 -7.20
CA ARG A 93 0.21 23.21 -7.32
C ARG A 93 0.61 23.67 -5.92
N LEU A 94 1.91 23.62 -5.61
CA LEU A 94 2.49 23.99 -4.32
C LEU A 94 2.62 25.52 -4.20
N THR A 95 1.47 26.20 -4.22
CA THR A 95 1.36 27.66 -4.10
C THR A 95 0.14 28.05 -3.28
N GLY A 96 0.25 29.17 -2.54
CA GLY A 96 -0.83 29.69 -1.70
C GLY A 96 -1.35 28.66 -0.70
N ALA A 97 -2.66 28.44 -0.68
CA ALA A 97 -3.35 27.52 0.24
C ALA A 97 -3.26 26.02 -0.15
N ALA A 98 -2.17 25.59 -0.80
CA ALA A 98 -2.03 24.20 -1.29
C ALA A 98 -2.18 23.15 -0.19
N LEU A 99 -1.51 23.35 0.95
CA LEU A 99 -1.59 22.42 2.08
C LEU A 99 -2.99 22.38 2.70
N SER A 100 -3.68 23.52 2.75
CA SER A 100 -5.08 23.57 3.22
C SER A 100 -6.00 22.79 2.28
N ARG A 101 -5.85 22.93 0.96
CA ARG A 101 -6.62 22.14 -0.02
C ARG A 101 -6.38 20.63 0.13
N LEU A 102 -5.12 20.22 0.32
CA LEU A 102 -4.80 18.81 0.57
C LEU A 102 -5.44 18.29 1.87
N ALA A 103 -5.36 19.07 2.94
CA ALA A 103 -5.97 18.72 4.22
C ALA A 103 -7.51 18.62 4.13
N GLU A 104 -8.16 19.55 3.43
CA GLU A 104 -9.60 19.54 3.18
C GLU A 104 -10.03 18.36 2.29
N GLU A 105 -9.21 17.97 1.32
CA GLU A 105 -9.45 16.77 0.50
C GLU A 105 -9.35 15.50 1.35
N LEU A 106 -8.27 15.34 2.11
CA LEU A 106 -8.09 14.22 3.02
C LEU A 106 -9.24 14.15 4.04
N GLU A 107 -9.61 15.26 4.68
CA GLU A 107 -10.67 15.28 5.69
C GLU A 107 -12.03 14.87 5.11
N ARG A 108 -12.36 15.31 3.89
CA ARG A 108 -13.61 14.92 3.22
C ARG A 108 -13.62 13.42 2.89
N THR A 109 -12.56 12.91 2.28
CA THR A 109 -12.45 11.50 1.90
C THR A 109 -12.43 10.60 3.15
N TRP A 110 -11.68 11.00 4.18
CA TRP A 110 -11.62 10.33 5.49
C TRP A 110 -13.00 10.22 6.14
N LYS A 111 -13.74 11.34 6.27
CA LYS A 111 -15.07 11.34 6.89
C LYS A 111 -16.04 10.41 6.18
N ARG A 112 -16.05 10.42 4.84
CA ARG A 112 -16.91 9.57 4.03
C ARG A 112 -16.57 8.09 4.22
N CYS A 113 -15.28 7.74 4.15
CA CYS A 113 -14.83 6.36 4.36
C CYS A 113 -15.12 5.88 5.79
N ASN A 114 -14.84 6.70 6.81
CA ASN A 114 -15.09 6.37 8.21
C ASN A 114 -16.59 6.18 8.51
N GLN A 115 -17.47 6.96 7.87
CA GLN A 115 -18.92 6.76 7.98
C GLN A 115 -19.34 5.40 7.44
N LEU A 116 -18.86 5.03 6.24
CA LEU A 116 -19.18 3.74 5.62
C LEU A 116 -18.66 2.55 6.42
N ALA A 117 -17.45 2.67 6.98
CA ALA A 117 -16.88 1.69 7.90
C ALA A 117 -17.74 1.53 9.17
N GLY A 118 -18.26 2.65 9.71
CA GLY A 118 -19.12 2.68 10.89
C GLY A 118 -20.41 1.86 10.73
N GLU A 119 -20.95 1.79 9.51
CA GLU A 119 -22.12 0.95 9.20
C GLU A 119 -21.83 -0.56 9.30
N SER A 120 -20.57 -0.95 9.44
CA SER A 120 -20.10 -2.33 9.67
C SER A 120 -19.37 -2.48 11.01
N ASN A 121 -19.67 -1.63 11.99
CA ASN A 121 -19.05 -1.61 13.33
C ASN A 121 -17.51 -1.48 13.30
N ALA A 122 -16.99 -0.76 12.30
CA ALA A 122 -15.57 -0.47 12.18
C ALA A 122 -15.32 1.03 12.12
N ARG A 123 -14.07 1.44 12.31
CA ARG A 123 -13.61 2.82 12.17
C ARG A 123 -12.20 2.85 11.59
N LEU A 124 -11.84 3.99 11.04
CA LEU A 124 -10.48 4.25 10.59
C LEU A 124 -9.57 4.61 11.78
N ALA A 125 -8.32 4.19 11.70
CA ALA A 125 -7.24 4.61 12.60
C ALA A 125 -6.00 5.01 11.78
N MET A 126 -5.51 6.23 12.02
CA MET A 126 -4.30 6.77 11.41
C MET A 126 -3.12 6.48 12.34
N ILE A 127 -2.53 5.30 12.18
CA ILE A 127 -1.44 4.80 13.02
C ILE A 127 -0.50 3.97 12.16
N GLY A 128 0.80 4.02 12.44
CA GLY A 128 1.80 3.22 11.72
C GLY A 128 1.63 1.72 12.02
N ILE A 129 1.92 1.32 13.25
CA ILE A 129 1.74 -0.07 13.71
C ILE A 129 0.58 -0.12 14.70
N LEU A 130 -0.43 -0.92 14.40
CA LEU A 130 -1.57 -1.11 15.28
C LEU A 130 -1.16 -2.01 16.47
N PRO A 131 -1.19 -1.54 17.74
CA PRO A 131 -0.70 -2.32 18.88
C PRO A 131 -1.49 -3.59 19.21
N THR A 132 -2.71 -3.66 18.70
CA THR A 132 -3.68 -4.76 18.90
C THR A 132 -3.62 -5.81 17.80
N VAL A 133 -2.82 -5.60 16.73
CA VAL A 133 -2.61 -6.63 15.71
C VAL A 133 -1.86 -7.81 16.31
N ALA A 134 -2.35 -9.01 16.08
CA ALA A 134 -1.72 -10.24 16.52
C ALA A 134 -1.14 -11.00 15.32
N GLU A 135 -0.20 -11.91 15.58
CA GLU A 135 0.33 -12.82 14.55
C GLU A 135 -0.78 -13.63 13.86
N SER A 136 -1.86 -13.94 14.58
CA SER A 136 -3.02 -14.61 13.97
C SER A 136 -3.74 -13.78 12.92
N ASP A 137 -3.60 -12.45 12.94
CA ASP A 137 -4.18 -11.55 11.94
C ASP A 137 -3.30 -11.43 10.69
N LEU A 138 -2.00 -11.64 10.85
CA LEU A 138 -0.97 -11.58 9.82
C LEU A 138 -0.88 -12.93 9.12
N ASN A 139 -1.81 -13.20 8.22
CA ASN A 139 -1.82 -14.46 7.46
C ASN A 139 -2.46 -14.26 6.07
N PRO A 140 -2.21 -15.16 5.10
CA PRO A 140 -2.71 -15.00 3.74
C PRO A 140 -4.24 -14.88 3.61
N GLY A 141 -5.01 -15.41 4.57
CA GLY A 141 -6.48 -15.27 4.59
C GLY A 141 -6.95 -13.83 4.87
N ASN A 142 -6.08 -13.02 5.45
CA ASN A 142 -6.26 -11.59 5.66
C ASN A 142 -5.55 -10.72 4.62
N MET A 143 -4.99 -11.31 3.55
CA MET A 143 -4.44 -10.55 2.43
C MET A 143 -5.54 -10.11 1.48
N SER A 144 -5.46 -8.87 0.98
CA SER A 144 -6.37 -8.35 -0.03
C SER A 144 -6.32 -9.22 -1.28
N SER A 145 -7.48 -9.46 -1.90
CA SER A 145 -7.64 -10.36 -3.04
C SER A 145 -7.16 -9.74 -4.35
N MET A 146 -5.86 -9.44 -4.40
CA MET A 146 -5.16 -8.86 -5.54
C MET A 146 -4.07 -9.81 -6.03
N LEU A 147 -4.02 -10.07 -7.34
CA LEU A 147 -3.05 -11.02 -7.93
C LEU A 147 -1.61 -10.55 -7.70
N ARG A 148 -1.38 -9.24 -7.68
CA ARG A 148 -0.05 -8.69 -7.39
C ARG A 148 0.48 -9.08 -6.02
N TYR A 149 -0.37 -9.16 -4.99
CA TYR A 149 0.09 -9.52 -3.64
C TYR A 149 0.39 -11.01 -3.53
N LEU A 150 -0.43 -11.86 -4.17
CA LEU A 150 -0.15 -13.29 -4.29
C LEU A 150 1.16 -13.55 -5.04
N ALA A 151 1.37 -12.83 -6.16
CA ALA A 151 2.60 -12.92 -6.94
C ALA A 151 3.83 -12.47 -6.12
N LEU A 152 3.71 -11.38 -5.37
CA LEU A 152 4.80 -10.91 -4.50
C LEU A 152 5.14 -11.94 -3.42
N ASP A 153 4.13 -12.54 -2.78
CA ASP A 153 4.34 -13.59 -1.77
C ASP A 153 5.05 -14.81 -2.36
N GLU A 154 4.59 -15.31 -3.51
CA GLU A 154 5.20 -16.45 -4.18
C GLU A 154 6.66 -16.16 -4.56
N GLN A 155 6.92 -15.00 -5.19
CA GLN A 155 8.27 -14.65 -5.63
C GLN A 155 9.22 -14.42 -4.46
N LEU A 156 8.77 -13.79 -3.37
CA LEU A 156 9.60 -13.61 -2.17
C LEU A 156 9.92 -14.95 -1.51
N ASN A 157 8.96 -15.87 -1.46
CA ASN A 157 9.18 -17.23 -0.95
C ASN A 157 10.20 -18.00 -1.81
N LEU A 158 10.08 -17.93 -3.13
CA LEU A 158 11.03 -18.55 -4.06
C LEU A 158 12.45 -17.99 -3.91
N LEU A 159 12.60 -16.67 -3.87
CA LEU A 159 13.91 -16.01 -3.69
C LEU A 159 14.59 -16.39 -2.37
N ARG A 160 13.80 -16.77 -1.37
CA ARG A 160 14.27 -17.16 -0.03
C ARG A 160 14.38 -18.67 0.15
N GLY A 161 14.14 -19.45 -0.91
CA GLY A 161 14.20 -20.91 -0.88
C GLY A 161 13.21 -21.53 0.12
N GLY A 162 12.08 -20.88 0.36
CA GLY A 162 11.07 -21.30 1.35
C GLY A 162 11.45 -21.06 2.82
N SER A 163 12.57 -20.39 3.09
CA SER A 163 12.93 -20.00 4.46
C SER A 163 11.95 -18.94 4.97
N PRO A 164 11.55 -18.92 6.26
CA PRO A 164 10.69 -17.88 6.84
C PRO A 164 11.45 -16.55 7.05
N VAL A 165 10.80 -15.39 6.86
CA VAL A 165 11.39 -14.07 7.11
C VAL A 165 11.73 -13.97 8.58
N GLN A 166 12.96 -13.55 8.87
CA GLN A 166 13.43 -13.32 10.23
C GLN A 166 13.51 -11.82 10.47
N ILE A 167 12.79 -11.35 11.48
CA ILE A 167 12.84 -9.97 11.96
C ILE A 167 13.52 -10.00 13.33
N ASP A 168 14.65 -9.30 13.46
CA ASP A 168 15.35 -9.11 14.73
C ASP A 168 15.60 -7.62 14.92
N ILE A 169 14.70 -6.98 15.68
CA ILE A 169 14.77 -5.56 15.99
C ILE A 169 15.33 -5.42 17.39
N SER A 170 16.51 -4.82 17.47
CA SER A 170 17.17 -4.49 18.74
C SER A 170 16.83 -3.06 19.15
N GLY A 171 16.17 -2.90 20.29
CA GLY A 171 15.86 -1.61 20.90
C GLY A 171 16.00 -1.66 22.42
N ARG A 172 15.20 -0.86 23.14
CA ARG A 172 15.06 -1.00 24.61
C ARG A 172 14.56 -2.40 24.98
N ASP A 173 13.60 -2.88 24.19
CA ASP A 173 13.16 -4.27 24.16
C ASP A 173 13.68 -4.91 22.86
N ARG A 174 13.80 -6.23 22.85
CA ARG A 174 14.18 -6.99 21.64
C ARG A 174 12.96 -7.69 21.08
N LEU A 175 12.67 -7.44 19.81
CA LEU A 175 11.68 -8.20 19.04
C LEU A 175 12.43 -9.21 18.18
N HIS A 176 12.18 -10.49 18.39
CA HIS A 176 12.63 -11.56 17.51
C HIS A 176 11.41 -12.32 17.01
N PHE A 177 11.21 -12.33 15.69
CA PHE A 177 10.01 -12.83 15.06
C PHE A 177 10.34 -13.55 13.75
N SER A 178 9.61 -14.63 13.47
CA SER A 178 9.79 -15.48 12.30
C SER A 178 8.45 -15.71 11.63
N HIS A 179 8.31 -15.36 10.36
CA HIS A 179 7.04 -15.48 9.64
C HIS A 179 7.23 -16.02 8.23
N LYS A 180 6.18 -16.60 7.64
CA LYS A 180 6.34 -17.39 6.41
C LYS A 180 5.93 -16.67 5.13
N ASP A 181 5.20 -15.57 5.24
CA ASP A 181 4.61 -14.89 4.10
C ASP A 181 4.76 -13.37 4.24
N VAL A 182 4.24 -12.65 3.25
CA VAL A 182 4.36 -11.19 3.14
C VAL A 182 3.51 -10.39 4.12
N MET A 183 2.57 -11.00 4.85
CA MET A 183 1.66 -10.30 5.76
C MET A 183 2.31 -9.80 7.06
N LEU A 184 3.63 -9.72 7.09
CA LEU A 184 4.50 -9.36 8.21
C LEU A 184 4.29 -7.98 8.83
#